data_AF-A0A7S3HGN8-F1
#
_entry.id   AF-A0A7S3HGN8-F1
#
_cell.length_a   1.000
_cell.length_b   1.000
_cell.length_c   1.000
_cell.angle_alpha   90.00
_cell.angle_beta   90.00
_cell.angle_gamma   90.00
#
_symmetry.space_group_name_H-M   'P 1'
#
loop_
_entity.id
_entity.type
_entity.pdbx_description
1 polymer ?
#
loop_
_entity_poly.entity_id
_entity_poly.type
_entity_poly.pdbx_seq_one_letter_code
_entity_poly.pdbx_strand_id
1 'polypeptide(L)'
;FGSSHFGSSPNFHSASPAILLLAAMDFFSCTSACRPCDIATDTVKFDSAAIGAAAPASPASERRQEEHQQPQQGEEVRAAEARCRELEAQQQFMDQEREEQCRPKEQEEELRREQEEQEAEDRRRQRDQGECEERLRVQEKVRAAEEAAEEAAQGAFAHGEARRAGQDRKRKAAVAAFLKMHGFTGGVSGAKRNLMNSTYPLHRAAKTANAQMVEYLLMEGADPMQANSAGRNAAQV
;
A
#
# COMPACT_ATOMS: atom_id res chain seq x y z
N PHE A 1 -5.27 13.62 43.81
CA PHE A 1 -4.15 12.71 44.11
C PHE A 1 -4.41 11.41 43.35
N GLY A 2 -3.75 11.04 42.26
CA GLY A 2 -2.80 11.70 41.39
C GLY A 2 -2.85 10.94 40.06
N SER A 3 -3.09 11.66 38.97
CA SER A 3 -3.11 11.13 37.61
C SER A 3 -1.70 11.21 37.04
N SER A 4 -1.12 10.08 36.66
CA SER A 4 0.16 10.01 35.94
C SER A 4 -0.09 9.79 34.45
N HIS A 5 -0.30 10.89 33.73
CA HIS A 5 -0.01 10.98 32.31
C HIS A 5 1.51 11.14 32.13
N PHE A 6 2.16 10.22 31.42
CA PHE A 6 3.54 10.39 31.00
C PHE A 6 3.73 9.85 29.58
N GLY A 7 4.22 10.73 28.70
CA GLY A 7 5.15 10.35 27.65
C GLY A 7 4.58 10.04 26.27
N SER A 8 4.02 11.07 25.62
CA SER A 8 3.96 11.12 24.15
C SER A 8 5.38 11.28 23.58
N SER A 9 5.78 10.38 22.68
CA SER A 9 6.86 10.62 21.71
C SER A 9 6.45 10.06 20.35
N PRO A 10 6.21 10.92 19.35
CA PRO A 10 6.39 10.53 17.96
C PRO A 10 7.46 11.43 17.34
N ASN A 11 8.52 10.86 16.78
CA ASN A 11 9.30 11.51 15.71
C ASN A 11 10.41 10.57 15.24
N PHE A 12 10.15 9.85 14.14
CA PHE A 12 11.16 9.54 13.13
C PHE A 12 10.42 9.32 11.81
N HIS A 13 10.07 10.42 11.14
CA HIS A 13 9.69 10.38 9.74
C HIS A 13 10.95 10.08 8.92
N SER A 14 11.01 8.85 8.43
CA SER A 14 11.92 8.40 7.39
C SER A 14 11.61 9.15 6.09
N ALA A 15 12.54 10.01 5.66
CA ALA A 15 12.51 10.64 4.36
C ALA A 15 13.19 9.72 3.35
N SER A 16 12.41 8.88 2.67
CA SER A 16 12.83 8.25 1.42
C SER A 16 12.59 9.21 0.26
N PRO A 17 13.59 9.53 -0.57
CA PRO A 17 13.36 10.24 -1.82
C PRO A 17 12.75 9.28 -2.84
N ALA A 18 11.47 9.50 -3.17
CA ALA A 18 10.82 8.86 -4.30
C ALA A 18 11.52 9.28 -5.59
N ILE A 19 12.11 8.29 -6.26
CA ILE A 19 12.56 8.36 -7.64
C ILE A 19 11.31 8.42 -8.52
N LEU A 20 10.97 9.62 -9.01
CA LEU A 20 10.01 9.82 -10.08
C LEU A 20 10.76 9.72 -11.42
N LEU A 21 10.69 8.55 -12.02
CA LEU A 21 11.05 8.29 -13.40
C LEU A 21 9.78 7.83 -14.13
N LEU A 22 9.46 8.52 -15.22
CA LEU A 22 8.61 8.18 -16.39
C LEU A 22 7.90 9.48 -16.81
N ALA A 23 8.43 10.26 -17.74
CA ALA A 23 8.59 9.99 -19.17
C ALA A 23 7.26 9.72 -19.89
N ALA A 24 6.89 10.72 -20.71
CA ALA A 24 6.29 10.62 -22.02
C ALA A 24 4.76 10.44 -22.14
N MET A 25 4.09 11.46 -22.73
CA MET A 25 3.61 11.47 -24.13
C MET A 25 2.55 12.58 -24.28
N ASP A 26 3.00 13.82 -24.48
CA ASP A 26 2.14 14.90 -24.98
C ASP A 26 1.93 14.72 -26.48
N PHE A 27 0.88 13.99 -26.86
CA PHE A 27 0.38 13.91 -28.24
C PHE A 27 -1.00 14.56 -28.30
N PHE A 28 -1.04 15.84 -28.69
CA PHE A 28 -1.95 16.46 -29.67
C PHE A 28 -2.03 17.99 -29.45
N SER A 29 -0.94 18.69 -29.76
CA SER A 29 -0.98 20.14 -29.96
C SER A 29 -1.34 20.42 -31.42
N CYS A 30 -2.62 20.62 -31.72
CA CYS A 30 -3.03 21.39 -32.90
C CYS A 30 -2.83 22.89 -32.61
N THR A 31 -1.59 23.30 -32.40
CA THR A 31 -1.20 24.72 -32.30
C THR A 31 -0.70 25.18 -33.66
N SER A 32 -1.61 25.52 -34.57
CA SER A 32 -1.53 26.72 -35.42
C SER A 32 -2.52 26.66 -36.61
N ALA A 33 -3.42 27.65 -36.61
CA ALA A 33 -4.08 28.24 -37.78
C ALA A 33 -5.23 27.49 -38.48
N CYS A 34 -6.27 27.08 -37.74
CA CYS A 34 -7.63 27.12 -38.31
C CYS A 34 -8.24 28.50 -38.02
N ARG A 35 -8.18 29.39 -39.01
CA ARG A 35 -8.93 30.66 -38.99
C ARG A 35 -10.44 30.34 -38.96
N PRO A 36 -11.25 31.04 -38.15
CA PRO A 36 -12.70 30.98 -38.31
C PRO A 36 -13.04 31.53 -39.71
N CYS A 37 -13.49 30.64 -40.60
CA CYS A 37 -14.15 31.04 -41.84
C CYS A 37 -15.51 31.62 -41.46
N ASP A 38 -15.60 32.93 -41.48
CA ASP A 38 -16.82 33.69 -41.29
C ASP A 38 -17.75 33.43 -42.48
N ILE A 39 -18.88 32.74 -42.25
CA ILE A 39 -19.84 32.37 -43.30
C ILE A 39 -20.69 33.58 -43.75
N ALA A 40 -20.54 34.73 -43.08
CA ALA A 40 -21.38 35.90 -43.27
C ALA A 40 -20.96 36.81 -44.44
N THR A 41 -19.91 36.48 -45.21
CA THR A 41 -19.39 37.38 -46.26
C THR A 41 -19.45 36.86 -47.69
N ASP A 42 -20.01 35.67 -47.95
CA ASP A 42 -20.13 35.14 -49.32
C ASP A 42 -21.53 35.34 -49.91
N THR A 43 -21.99 36.60 -49.93
CA THR A 43 -23.15 36.99 -50.75
C THR A 43 -22.64 37.44 -52.11
N VAL A 44 -22.71 36.54 -53.10
CA VAL A 44 -22.56 36.89 -54.51
C VAL A 44 -23.62 37.96 -54.84
N LYS A 45 -23.18 39.16 -55.21
CA LYS A 45 -24.06 40.26 -55.61
C LYS A 45 -24.71 39.91 -56.95
N PHE A 46 -25.94 39.41 -56.89
CA PHE A 46 -26.76 39.20 -58.07
C PHE A 46 -27.33 40.55 -58.51
N ASP A 47 -26.74 41.16 -59.52
CA ASP A 47 -27.26 42.37 -60.15
C ASP A 47 -28.55 42.04 -60.91
N SER A 48 -29.70 42.27 -60.27
CA SER A 48 -31.03 42.07 -60.84
C SER A 48 -31.42 43.11 -61.91
N ALA A 49 -30.65 44.19 -62.06
CA ALA A 49 -30.94 45.26 -63.01
C ALA A 49 -30.48 44.98 -64.46
N ALA A 50 -29.76 43.87 -64.71
CA ALA A 50 -29.24 43.53 -66.04
C ALA A 50 -30.16 42.61 -66.86
N ILE A 51 -31.29 42.15 -66.31
CA ILE A 51 -32.31 41.43 -67.10
C ILE A 51 -33.19 42.48 -67.78
N GLY A 52 -32.67 42.97 -68.91
CA GLY A 52 -33.27 44.00 -69.74
C GLY A 52 -34.66 43.63 -70.25
N ALA A 53 -35.48 44.67 -70.32
CA ALA A 53 -36.81 44.69 -70.88
C ALA A 53 -36.84 44.13 -72.31
N ALA A 54 -37.42 42.93 -72.48
CA ALA A 54 -37.91 42.43 -73.75
C ALA A 54 -39.42 42.70 -73.86
N ALA A 55 -39.83 43.20 -75.02
CA ALA A 55 -41.14 43.77 -75.31
C ALA A 55 -42.32 42.78 -75.17
N PRO A 56 -43.54 43.26 -74.84
CA PRO A 56 -44.73 42.42 -74.76
C PRO A 56 -45.21 41.98 -76.15
N ALA A 57 -45.13 40.68 -76.42
CA ALA A 57 -45.81 40.05 -77.56
C ALA A 57 -47.32 39.86 -77.24
N SER A 58 -48.13 39.76 -78.29
CA SER A 58 -49.59 39.84 -78.27
C SER A 58 -50.29 38.61 -77.63
N PRO A 59 -51.25 38.78 -76.70
CA PRO A 59 -51.83 37.71 -75.86
C PRO A 59 -52.96 36.87 -76.50
N ALA A 60 -53.21 37.00 -77.81
CA ALA A 60 -54.40 36.40 -78.44
C ALA A 60 -54.16 35.02 -79.09
N SER A 61 -52.90 34.65 -79.38
CA SER A 61 -52.56 33.36 -80.02
C SER A 61 -52.05 32.28 -79.05
N GLU A 62 -51.68 32.63 -77.82
CA GLU A 62 -51.09 31.69 -76.83
C GLU A 62 -52.14 30.79 -76.16
N ARG A 63 -53.36 31.30 -75.92
CA ARG A 63 -54.41 30.56 -75.21
C ARG A 63 -54.89 29.28 -75.90
N ARG A 64 -54.71 29.16 -77.24
CA ARG A 64 -55.07 27.93 -77.97
C ARG A 64 -53.93 26.91 -78.04
N GLN A 65 -52.69 27.28 -77.74
CA GLN A 65 -51.55 26.35 -77.68
C GLN A 65 -51.36 25.79 -76.25
N GLU A 66 -51.72 26.54 -75.22
CA GLU A 66 -51.66 26.09 -73.81
C GLU A 66 -52.63 24.93 -73.50
N GLU A 67 -53.83 24.93 -74.08
CA GLU A 67 -54.85 23.88 -73.84
C GLU A 67 -54.46 22.51 -74.39
N HIS A 68 -53.60 22.44 -75.42
CA HIS A 68 -53.10 21.18 -75.97
C HIS A 68 -51.80 20.70 -75.31
N GLN A 69 -51.06 21.58 -74.62
CA GLN A 69 -49.82 21.24 -73.90
C GLN A 69 -50.07 20.78 -72.44
N GLN A 70 -51.16 21.22 -71.79
CA GLN A 70 -51.49 20.80 -70.43
C GLN A 70 -51.67 19.28 -70.20
N PRO A 71 -52.35 18.50 -71.07
CA PRO A 71 -52.52 17.06 -70.81
C PRO A 71 -51.21 16.26 -70.93
N GLN A 72 -50.27 16.69 -71.79
CA GLN A 72 -48.97 16.00 -71.96
C GLN A 72 -48.04 16.20 -70.77
N GLN A 73 -48.03 17.40 -70.17
CA GLN A 73 -47.22 17.69 -68.97
C GLN A 73 -47.66 16.86 -67.75
N GLY A 74 -48.98 16.62 -67.59
CA GLY A 74 -49.51 15.82 -66.48
C GLY A 74 -49.18 14.32 -66.57
N GLU A 75 -49.00 13.77 -67.77
CA GLU A 75 -48.54 12.38 -67.95
C GLU A 75 -47.04 12.24 -67.65
N GLU A 76 -46.23 13.22 -68.04
CA GLU A 76 -44.78 13.22 -67.77
C GLU A 76 -44.47 13.33 -66.26
N VAL A 77 -45.20 14.19 -65.53
CA VAL A 77 -45.08 14.30 -64.06
C VAL A 77 -45.47 12.98 -63.38
N ARG A 78 -46.58 12.35 -63.78
CA ARG A 78 -47.00 11.05 -63.22
C ARG A 78 -46.00 9.93 -63.53
N ALA A 79 -45.43 9.92 -64.73
CA ALA A 79 -44.38 8.97 -65.10
C ALA A 79 -43.07 9.23 -64.33
N ALA A 80 -42.72 10.49 -64.06
CA ALA A 80 -41.56 10.85 -63.24
C ALA A 80 -41.75 10.44 -61.78
N GLU A 81 -42.91 10.72 -61.19
CA GLU A 81 -43.25 10.27 -59.83
C GLU A 81 -43.23 8.74 -59.70
N ALA A 82 -43.75 8.02 -60.70
CA ALA A 82 -43.69 6.57 -60.73
C ALA A 82 -42.24 6.05 -60.73
N ARG A 83 -41.35 6.67 -61.52
CA ARG A 83 -39.91 6.34 -61.51
C ARG A 83 -39.23 6.66 -60.19
N CYS A 84 -39.56 7.79 -59.56
CA CYS A 84 -39.04 8.10 -58.22
C CYS A 84 -39.47 7.04 -57.20
N ARG A 85 -40.75 6.64 -57.19
CA ARG A 85 -41.25 5.60 -56.27
C ARG A 85 -40.58 4.24 -56.49
N GLU A 86 -40.33 3.86 -57.74
CA GLU A 86 -39.64 2.60 -58.04
C GLU A 86 -38.18 2.62 -57.57
N LEU A 87 -37.47 3.73 -57.77
CA LEU A 87 -36.10 3.90 -57.27
C LEU A 87 -36.04 3.92 -55.73
N GLU A 88 -36.98 4.58 -55.08
CA GLU A 88 -37.11 4.56 -53.62
C GLU A 88 -37.38 3.14 -53.10
N ALA A 89 -38.28 2.39 -53.76
CA ALA A 89 -38.55 1.00 -53.40
C ALA A 89 -37.31 0.10 -53.59
N GLN A 90 -36.55 0.29 -54.68
CA GLN A 90 -35.30 -0.43 -54.90
C GLN A 90 -34.25 -0.07 -53.84
N GLN A 91 -34.13 1.21 -53.46
CA GLN A 91 -33.23 1.64 -52.38
C GLN A 91 -33.62 1.02 -51.03
N GLN A 92 -34.90 1.05 -50.68
CA GLN A 92 -35.41 0.44 -49.44
C GLN A 92 -35.10 -1.05 -49.37
N PHE A 93 -35.23 -1.76 -50.49
CA PHE A 93 -34.89 -3.18 -50.55
C PHE A 93 -33.39 -3.41 -50.31
N MET A 94 -32.51 -2.64 -50.96
CA MET A 94 -31.07 -2.74 -50.76
C MET A 94 -30.67 -2.41 -49.31
N ASP A 95 -31.31 -1.43 -48.68
CA ASP A 95 -31.05 -1.08 -47.28
C ASP A 95 -31.51 -2.17 -46.32
N GLN A 96 -32.67 -2.81 -46.59
CA GLN A 96 -33.14 -3.95 -45.81
C GLN A 96 -32.18 -5.14 -45.91
N GLU A 97 -31.71 -5.49 -47.12
CA GLU A 97 -30.73 -6.57 -47.30
C GLU A 97 -29.40 -6.26 -46.58
N ARG A 98 -28.95 -4.99 -46.59
CA ARG A 98 -27.76 -4.57 -45.85
C ARG A 98 -27.94 -4.67 -44.34
N GLU A 99 -29.10 -4.26 -43.82
CA GLU A 99 -29.42 -4.37 -42.40
C GLU A 99 -29.48 -5.84 -41.96
N GLU A 100 -30.18 -6.70 -42.72
CA GLU A 100 -30.26 -8.13 -42.44
C GLU A 100 -28.89 -8.82 -42.51
N GLN A 101 -28.01 -8.38 -43.42
CA GLN A 101 -26.65 -8.90 -43.52
C GLN A 101 -25.72 -8.37 -42.40
N CYS A 102 -25.98 -7.19 -41.84
CA CYS A 102 -25.22 -6.62 -40.72
C CYS A 102 -25.62 -7.19 -39.36
N ARG A 103 -26.91 -7.46 -39.13
CA ARG A 103 -27.44 -8.00 -37.84
C ARG A 103 -26.67 -9.20 -37.26
N PRO A 104 -26.32 -10.27 -38.01
CA PRO A 104 -25.59 -11.40 -37.43
C PRO A 104 -24.17 -11.03 -37.00
N LYS A 105 -23.53 -10.08 -37.69
CA LYS A 105 -22.18 -9.60 -37.32
C LYS A 105 -22.22 -8.78 -36.04
N GLU A 106 -23.25 -7.95 -35.89
CA GLU A 106 -23.48 -7.17 -34.67
C GLU A 106 -23.74 -8.10 -33.48
N GLN A 107 -24.58 -9.12 -33.65
CA GLN A 107 -24.84 -10.13 -32.60
C GLN A 107 -23.58 -10.95 -32.24
N GLU A 108 -22.79 -11.36 -33.22
CA GLU A 108 -21.52 -12.06 -32.97
C GLU A 108 -20.52 -11.15 -32.24
N GLU A 109 -20.43 -9.87 -32.62
CA GLU A 109 -19.58 -8.90 -31.94
C GLU A 109 -20.04 -8.64 -30.50
N GLU A 110 -21.34 -8.57 -30.25
CA GLU A 110 -21.91 -8.43 -28.90
C GLU A 110 -21.55 -9.64 -28.03
N LEU A 111 -21.76 -10.86 -28.52
CA LEU A 111 -21.37 -12.09 -27.80
C LEU A 111 -19.86 -12.14 -27.54
N ARG A 112 -19.03 -11.69 -28.49
CA ARG A 112 -17.58 -11.62 -28.29
C ARG A 112 -17.21 -10.64 -27.19
N ARG A 113 -17.86 -9.46 -27.15
CA ARG A 113 -17.63 -8.45 -26.10
C ARG A 113 -18.02 -8.98 -24.72
N GLU A 114 -19.16 -9.67 -24.62
CA GLU A 114 -19.61 -10.29 -23.36
C GLU A 114 -18.63 -11.36 -22.86
N GLN A 115 -18.12 -12.21 -23.76
CA GLN A 115 -17.12 -13.23 -23.42
C GLN A 115 -15.81 -12.59 -22.94
N GLU A 116 -15.32 -11.57 -23.65
CA GLU A 116 -14.10 -10.84 -23.26
C GLU A 116 -14.26 -10.17 -21.88
N GLU A 117 -15.44 -9.63 -21.59
CA GLU A 117 -15.77 -9.03 -20.29
C GLU A 117 -15.81 -10.08 -19.17
N GLN A 118 -16.49 -11.21 -19.38
CA GLN A 118 -16.51 -12.32 -18.41
C GLN A 118 -15.11 -12.84 -18.11
N GLU A 119 -14.28 -13.07 -19.14
CA GLU A 119 -12.90 -13.49 -18.93
C GLU A 119 -12.08 -12.43 -18.19
N ALA A 120 -12.29 -11.15 -18.49
CA ALA A 120 -11.62 -10.06 -17.80
C ALA A 120 -12.02 -10.01 -16.32
N GLU A 121 -13.30 -10.23 -16.01
CA GLU A 121 -13.81 -10.32 -14.64
C GLU A 121 -13.21 -11.52 -13.90
N ASP A 122 -13.19 -12.70 -14.50
CA ASP A 122 -12.60 -13.90 -13.90
C ASP A 122 -11.10 -13.72 -13.66
N ARG A 123 -10.38 -13.10 -14.60
CA ARG A 123 -8.97 -12.73 -14.41
C ARG A 123 -8.78 -11.75 -13.24
N ARG A 124 -9.71 -10.80 -13.02
CA ARG A 124 -9.67 -9.91 -11.85
C ARG A 124 -9.93 -10.68 -10.56
N ARG A 125 -10.96 -11.54 -10.52
CA ARG A 125 -11.29 -12.38 -9.36
C ARG A 125 -10.11 -13.28 -8.96
N GLN A 126 -9.43 -13.89 -9.93
CA GLN A 126 -8.25 -14.72 -9.65
C GLN A 126 -7.08 -13.92 -9.08
N ARG A 127 -6.83 -12.70 -9.57
CA ARG A 127 -5.80 -11.81 -9.00
C ARG A 127 -6.14 -11.44 -7.56
N ASP A 128 -7.36 -11.00 -7.30
CA ASP A 128 -7.81 -10.60 -5.96
C ASP A 128 -7.75 -11.77 -4.97
N GLN A 129 -8.11 -12.98 -5.42
CA GLN A 129 -7.97 -14.20 -4.63
C GLN A 129 -6.50 -14.50 -4.32
N GLY A 130 -5.61 -14.40 -5.31
CA GLY A 130 -4.17 -14.60 -5.12
C GLY A 130 -3.56 -13.57 -4.16
N GLU A 131 -3.92 -12.30 -4.29
CA GLU A 131 -3.49 -11.24 -3.38
C GLU A 131 -4.02 -11.45 -1.95
N CYS A 132 -5.26 -11.89 -1.81
CA CYS A 132 -5.82 -12.21 -0.49
C CYS A 132 -5.14 -13.42 0.16
N GLU A 133 -4.85 -14.47 -0.62
CA GLU A 133 -4.13 -15.65 -0.13
C GLU A 133 -2.69 -15.29 0.26
N GLU A 134 -1.98 -14.50 -0.56
CA GLU A 134 -0.64 -14.03 -0.24
C GLU A 134 -0.62 -13.22 1.06
N ARG A 135 -1.59 -12.30 1.23
CA ARG A 135 -1.72 -11.50 2.45
C ARG A 135 -1.93 -12.39 3.68
N LEU A 136 -2.75 -13.43 3.58
CA LEU A 136 -2.96 -14.40 4.67
C LEU A 136 -1.66 -15.16 4.99
N ARG A 137 -0.93 -15.63 3.96
CA ARG A 137 0.36 -16.32 4.15
C ARG A 137 1.41 -15.43 4.83
N VAL A 138 1.46 -14.14 4.48
CA VAL A 138 2.36 -13.17 5.12
C VAL A 138 1.94 -12.94 6.58
N GLN A 139 0.66 -12.75 6.84
CA GLN A 139 0.14 -12.55 8.20
C GLN A 139 0.42 -13.75 9.10
N GLU A 140 0.24 -14.98 8.59
CA GLU A 140 0.56 -16.21 9.33
C GLU A 140 2.05 -16.29 9.67
N LYS A 141 2.94 -15.97 8.73
CA LYS A 141 4.39 -15.94 8.98
C LYS A 141 4.77 -14.90 10.04
N VAL A 142 4.15 -13.72 10.02
CA VAL A 142 4.38 -12.69 11.03
C VAL A 142 3.94 -13.20 12.41
N ARG A 143 2.74 -13.79 12.50
CA ARG A 143 2.23 -14.33 13.77
C ARG A 143 3.14 -15.45 14.31
N ALA A 144 3.57 -16.37 13.45
CA ALA A 144 4.50 -17.44 13.84
C ALA A 144 5.86 -16.90 14.29
N ALA A 145 6.36 -15.84 13.66
CA ALA A 145 7.61 -15.19 14.06
C ALA A 145 7.48 -14.46 15.41
N GLU A 146 6.34 -13.80 15.66
CA GLU A 146 6.05 -13.17 16.95
C GLU A 146 5.93 -14.21 18.08
N GLU A 147 5.18 -15.28 17.87
CA GLU A 147 5.05 -16.39 18.83
C GLU A 147 6.43 -17.01 19.14
N ALA A 148 7.24 -17.29 18.13
CA ALA A 148 8.60 -17.82 18.32
C ALA A 148 9.54 -16.84 19.05
N ALA A 149 9.41 -15.53 18.81
CA ALA A 149 10.18 -14.51 19.50
C ALA A 149 9.80 -14.40 20.98
N GLU A 150 8.50 -14.51 21.30
CA GLU A 150 8.01 -14.53 22.67
C GLU A 150 8.52 -15.77 23.42
N GLU A 151 8.39 -16.96 22.84
CA GLU A 151 8.91 -18.20 23.43
C GLU A 151 10.43 -18.12 23.69
N ALA A 152 11.20 -17.58 22.73
CA ALA A 152 12.63 -17.39 22.88
C ALA A 152 12.96 -16.40 24.03
N ALA A 153 12.19 -15.32 24.18
CA ALA A 153 12.38 -14.36 25.26
C ALA A 153 12.08 -14.97 26.64
N GLN A 154 10.98 -15.73 26.75
CA GLN A 154 10.62 -16.45 27.97
C GLN A 154 11.69 -17.50 28.34
N GLY A 155 12.17 -18.26 27.36
CA GLY A 155 13.24 -19.24 27.55
C GLY A 155 14.56 -18.60 28.00
N ALA A 156 14.94 -17.46 27.41
CA ALA A 156 16.14 -16.72 27.78
C ALA A 156 16.06 -16.18 29.22
N PHE A 157 14.89 -15.67 29.63
CA PHE A 157 14.66 -15.19 30.99
C PHE A 157 14.79 -16.34 32.01
N ALA A 158 14.09 -17.46 31.80
CA ALA A 158 14.14 -18.63 32.68
C ALA A 158 15.56 -19.20 32.81
N HIS A 159 16.31 -19.28 31.70
CA HIS A 159 17.70 -19.72 31.72
C HIS A 159 18.60 -18.73 32.48
N GLY A 160 18.38 -17.43 32.31
CA GLY A 160 19.08 -16.38 33.04
C GLY A 160 18.89 -16.48 34.56
N GLU A 161 17.65 -16.69 35.01
CA GLU A 161 17.33 -16.88 36.43
C GLU A 161 17.93 -18.17 37.00
N ALA A 162 17.79 -19.29 36.28
CA ALA A 162 18.39 -20.56 36.69
C ALA A 162 19.92 -20.46 36.84
N ARG A 163 20.58 -19.73 35.94
CA ARG A 163 22.03 -19.49 36.00
C ARG A 163 22.41 -18.66 37.24
N ARG A 164 21.67 -17.58 37.52
CA ARG A 164 21.91 -16.74 38.72
C ARG A 164 21.69 -17.54 40.01
N ALA A 165 20.57 -18.26 40.10
CA ALA A 165 20.29 -19.11 41.26
C ALA A 165 21.36 -20.20 41.46
N GLY A 166 21.86 -20.78 40.38
CA GLY A 166 22.96 -21.75 40.41
C GLY A 166 24.28 -21.14 40.93
N GLN A 167 24.62 -19.93 40.49
CA GLN A 167 25.79 -19.20 40.97
C GLN A 167 25.65 -18.82 42.45
N ASP A 168 24.48 -18.33 42.86
CA ASP A 168 24.20 -17.98 44.26
C ASP A 168 24.32 -19.19 45.18
N ARG A 169 23.79 -20.35 44.77
CA ARG A 169 23.94 -21.61 45.52
C ARG A 169 25.41 -22.00 45.67
N LYS A 170 26.20 -21.93 44.59
CA LYS A 170 27.65 -22.23 44.61
C LYS A 170 28.39 -21.28 45.55
N ARG A 171 28.10 -19.97 45.48
CA ARG A 171 28.66 -18.95 46.36
C ARG A 171 28.36 -19.24 47.83
N LYS A 172 27.08 -19.42 48.18
CA LYS A 172 26.65 -19.72 49.55
C LYS A 172 27.25 -21.01 50.09
N ALA A 173 27.34 -22.05 49.27
CA ALA A 173 27.98 -23.31 49.64
C ALA A 173 29.49 -23.14 49.92
N ALA A 174 30.19 -22.37 49.07
CA ALA A 174 31.62 -22.07 49.27
C ALA A 174 31.86 -21.27 50.57
N VAL A 175 31.03 -20.26 50.84
CA VAL A 175 31.09 -19.47 52.08
C VAL A 175 30.82 -20.37 53.29
N ALA A 176 29.77 -21.19 53.25
CA ALA A 176 29.45 -22.11 54.34
C ALA A 176 30.58 -23.12 54.63
N ALA A 177 31.19 -23.68 53.57
CA ALA A 177 32.33 -24.58 53.69
C ALA A 177 33.54 -23.87 54.31
N PHE A 178 33.83 -22.65 53.88
CA PHE A 178 34.91 -21.82 54.43
C PHE A 178 34.70 -21.50 55.92
N LEU A 179 33.50 -21.06 56.30
CA LEU A 179 33.15 -20.76 57.68
C LEU A 179 33.31 -22.00 58.58
N LYS A 180 32.82 -23.16 58.13
CA LYS A 180 32.96 -24.43 58.83
C LYS A 180 34.42 -24.84 59.00
N MET A 181 35.21 -24.79 57.93
CA MET A 181 36.62 -25.18 57.92
C MET A 181 37.47 -24.35 58.90
N HIS A 182 37.16 -23.06 59.07
CA HIS A 182 37.90 -22.18 59.99
C HIS A 182 37.26 -22.05 61.39
N GLY A 183 36.13 -22.72 61.63
CA GLY A 183 35.44 -22.76 62.93
C GLY A 183 34.73 -21.46 63.29
N PHE A 184 34.13 -20.79 62.30
CA PHE A 184 33.26 -19.63 62.52
C PHE A 184 31.82 -20.11 62.68
N THR A 185 31.27 -20.03 63.88
CA THR A 185 29.90 -20.48 64.20
C THR A 185 28.86 -19.37 64.13
N GLY A 186 29.26 -18.10 64.20
CA GLY A 186 28.35 -16.95 64.17
C GLY A 186 27.99 -16.43 62.77
N GLY A 187 28.18 -17.23 61.72
CA GLY A 187 27.94 -16.81 60.34
C GLY A 187 29.01 -15.84 59.78
N VAL A 188 28.65 -15.10 58.73
CA VAL A 188 29.56 -14.22 57.97
C VAL A 188 30.09 -13.04 58.82
N SER A 189 29.27 -12.51 59.73
CA SER A 189 29.66 -11.43 60.67
C SER A 189 30.10 -11.94 62.04
N GLY A 190 30.08 -13.27 62.25
CA GLY A 190 30.38 -13.90 63.52
C GLY A 190 31.86 -13.88 63.86
N ALA A 191 32.25 -13.11 64.88
CA ALA A 191 33.61 -13.12 65.39
C ALA A 191 33.93 -14.48 66.03
N LYS A 192 35.08 -15.06 65.68
CA LYS A 192 35.70 -16.12 66.46
C LYS A 192 36.46 -15.47 67.63
N ARG A 193 35.98 -15.68 68.86
CA ARG A 193 36.59 -15.12 70.08
C ARG A 193 37.46 -16.17 70.76
N ASN A 194 38.72 -15.81 70.99
CA ASN A 194 39.62 -16.46 71.93
C ASN A 194 39.85 -15.50 73.11
N LEU A 195 40.41 -15.99 74.24
CA LEU A 195 40.54 -15.24 75.51
C LEU A 195 41.09 -13.80 75.38
N MET A 196 41.89 -13.50 74.35
CA MET A 196 42.45 -12.16 74.10
C MET A 196 42.25 -11.62 72.68
N ASN A 197 41.64 -12.38 71.75
CA ASN A 197 41.60 -12.00 70.34
C ASN A 197 40.26 -12.32 69.67
N SER A 198 39.82 -11.42 68.80
CA SER A 198 38.66 -11.62 67.92
C SER A 198 39.10 -11.59 66.46
N THR A 199 38.84 -12.66 65.72
CA THR A 199 39.09 -12.75 64.27
C THR A 199 37.77 -12.91 63.53
N TYR A 200 37.58 -12.18 62.44
CA TYR A 200 36.39 -12.31 61.58
C TYR A 200 36.71 -13.12 60.32
N PRO A 201 35.69 -13.73 59.69
CA PRO A 201 35.86 -14.46 58.44
C PRO A 201 36.57 -13.65 57.35
N LEU A 202 36.26 -12.35 57.25
CA LEU A 202 36.81 -11.46 56.23
C LEU A 202 38.32 -11.22 56.41
N HIS A 203 38.80 -10.92 57.63
CA HIS A 203 40.24 -10.81 57.91
C HIS A 203 40.97 -12.13 57.67
N ARG A 204 40.32 -13.27 57.95
CA ARG A 204 40.93 -14.58 57.69
C ARG A 204 41.11 -14.82 56.19
N ALA A 205 40.11 -14.49 55.37
CA ALA A 205 40.18 -14.62 53.92
C ALA A 205 41.26 -13.69 53.32
N ALA A 206 41.33 -12.43 53.78
CA ALA A 206 42.35 -11.45 53.39
C ALA A 206 43.76 -11.93 53.73
N LYS A 207 43.98 -12.41 54.96
CA LYS A 207 45.26 -12.97 55.41
C LYS A 207 45.71 -14.19 54.58
N THR A 208 44.77 -14.94 54.02
CA THR A 208 45.05 -16.08 53.11
C THR A 208 45.14 -15.69 51.64
N ALA A 209 45.00 -14.40 51.30
CA ALA A 209 44.98 -13.87 49.94
C ALA A 209 43.94 -14.53 49.00
N ASN A 210 42.81 -15.01 49.54
CA ASN A 210 41.76 -15.63 48.74
C ASN A 210 40.75 -14.57 48.28
N ALA A 211 41.08 -13.89 47.17
CA ALA A 211 40.28 -12.80 46.63
C ALA A 211 38.82 -13.21 46.34
N GLN A 212 38.60 -14.41 45.81
CA GLN A 212 37.26 -14.94 45.52
C GLN A 212 36.43 -15.13 46.79
N MET A 213 37.03 -15.62 47.87
CA MET A 213 36.33 -15.75 49.16
C MET A 213 36.04 -14.40 49.81
N VAL A 214 36.93 -13.41 49.66
CA VAL A 214 36.70 -12.03 50.11
C VAL A 214 35.48 -11.45 49.38
N GLU A 215 35.42 -11.57 48.05
CA GLU A 215 34.27 -11.14 47.25
C GLU A 215 32.97 -11.83 47.68
N TYR A 216 33.01 -13.15 47.88
CA TYR A 216 31.84 -13.91 48.31
C TYR A 216 31.35 -13.51 49.70
N LEU A 217 32.26 -13.29 50.65
CA LEU A 217 31.90 -12.83 51.99
C LEU A 217 31.28 -11.42 51.95
N LEU A 218 31.80 -10.52 51.12
CA LEU A 218 31.22 -9.17 50.94
C LEU A 218 29.82 -9.24 50.31
N MET A 219 29.61 -10.07 49.29
CA MET A 219 28.30 -10.28 48.68
C MET A 219 27.28 -10.88 49.65
N GLU A 220 27.72 -11.71 50.61
CA GLU A 220 26.87 -12.24 51.68
C GLU A 220 26.73 -11.29 52.89
N GLY A 221 27.21 -10.04 52.78
CA GLY A 221 27.00 -8.99 53.79
C GLY A 221 28.06 -8.89 54.89
N ALA A 222 29.28 -9.37 54.66
CA ALA A 222 30.41 -9.07 55.55
C ALA A 222 30.70 -7.56 55.57
N ASP A 223 30.95 -7.00 56.75
CA ASP A 223 31.31 -5.59 56.90
C ASP A 223 32.82 -5.39 56.64
N PRO A 224 33.22 -4.67 55.57
CA PRO A 224 34.63 -4.40 55.27
C PRO A 224 35.29 -3.47 56.29
N MET A 225 34.51 -2.66 57.03
CA MET A 225 35.01 -1.71 58.01
C MET A 225 35.18 -2.34 59.40
N GLN A 226 34.77 -3.59 59.58
CA GLN A 226 34.86 -4.27 60.86
C GLN A 226 36.32 -4.41 61.32
N ALA A 227 36.63 -3.81 62.46
CA ALA A 227 37.97 -3.86 63.05
C ALA A 227 38.16 -5.12 63.91
N ASN A 228 39.34 -5.73 63.83
CA ASN A 228 39.74 -6.81 64.73
C ASN A 228 40.16 -6.28 66.13
N SER A 229 40.57 -7.18 67.04
CA SER A 229 41.02 -6.77 68.39
C SER A 229 42.27 -5.88 68.40
N ALA A 230 43.00 -5.79 67.28
CA ALA A 230 44.13 -4.89 67.08
C ALA A 230 43.75 -3.57 66.38
N GLY A 231 42.45 -3.30 66.21
CA GLY A 231 41.96 -2.08 65.55
C GLY A 231 42.15 -2.05 64.03
N ARG A 232 42.53 -3.18 63.40
CA ARG A 232 42.78 -3.25 61.96
C ARG A 232 41.56 -3.77 61.19
N ASN A 233 41.25 -3.16 60.05
CA ASN A 233 40.22 -3.62 59.12
C ASN A 233 40.76 -4.72 58.17
N ALA A 234 39.89 -5.32 57.34
CA ALA A 234 40.29 -6.42 56.46
C ALA A 234 41.34 -6.02 55.40
N ALA A 235 41.41 -4.74 55.01
CA ALA A 235 42.37 -4.24 54.04
C ALA A 235 43.78 -3.99 54.64
N GLN A 236 43.87 -3.90 55.97
CA GLN A 236 45.11 -3.62 56.72
C GLN A 236 45.80 -4.88 57.28
N VAL A 237 45.25 -6.07 57.02
CA VAL A 237 45.74 -7.36 57.52
C VAL A 237 46.36 -8.16 56.40
#